data_AF-A0A520GCE4-F1
#
_entry.id   AF-A0A520GCE4-F1
#
_cell.length_a   1.000
_cell.length_b   1.000
_cell.length_c   1.000
_cell.angle_alpha   90.00
_cell.angle_beta   90.00
_cell.angle_gamma   90.00
#
_symmetry.space_group_name_H-M   'P 1'
#
loop_
_entity.id
_entity.type
_entity.pdbx_description
1 polymer ?
#
loop_
_entity_poly.entity_id
_entity_poly.type
_entity_poly.pdbx_seq_one_letter_code
_entity_poly.pdbx_strand_id
1 'polypeptide(L)'
;PVVQMNPQDMARRQLKDGELVHVTSKRGAIVLPAQGSSEIGMSQCFIAMHWGEEYLSGRSSIGERLAGVNALTTPAFCPDSKQPELKHAIVKILKAELPWTLLAVAWLPDESALSTAQALRTLMAEFPFASCVPFGAGGALAGGATERTGVLFRAAADAAVSDALLQRIETLMGLTAPDTLRYADARHGQRRAARLVRTGGEGNEARLEGFLLAGDTRAEAWIRTLLQDQLPAQRFGRQLLRPGSDAPAGVAPRGKTICSCFGVTETAIAEQLAHCTGTDRERLATLQGALKCGTNCGSCIPELQRMVRASAPETAEVAP
;
A
#
# COMPACT_ATOMS: atom_id res chain seq x y z
N PRO A 1 -1.43 -1.65 -6.56
CA PRO A 1 -1.53 -2.77 -7.53
C PRO A 1 -1.09 -4.08 -6.86
N VAL A 2 -1.90 -5.14 -6.93
CA VAL A 2 -1.58 -6.48 -6.40
C VAL A 2 -2.13 -7.54 -7.36
N VAL A 3 -1.59 -8.77 -7.29
CA VAL A 3 -2.27 -9.96 -7.82
C VAL A 3 -2.86 -10.75 -6.65
N GLN A 4 -4.18 -10.87 -6.64
CA GLN A 4 -4.89 -11.67 -5.65
C GLN A 4 -4.90 -13.13 -6.07
N MET A 5 -4.57 -14.02 -5.14
CA MET A 5 -4.48 -15.46 -5.34
C MET A 5 -5.15 -16.19 -4.19
N ASN A 6 -5.65 -17.41 -4.45
CA ASN A 6 -6.12 -18.26 -3.36
C ASN A 6 -4.95 -18.60 -2.40
N PRO A 7 -5.13 -18.53 -1.07
CA PRO A 7 -4.07 -18.84 -0.11
C PRO A 7 -3.45 -20.24 -0.27
N GLN A 8 -4.23 -21.23 -0.74
CA GLN A 8 -3.72 -22.58 -1.00
C GLN A 8 -2.75 -22.60 -2.19
N ASP A 9 -3.03 -21.83 -3.25
CA ASP A 9 -2.13 -21.72 -4.40
C ASP A 9 -0.85 -20.98 -4.03
N MET A 10 -0.94 -19.95 -3.18
CA MET A 10 0.23 -19.27 -2.62
C MET A 10 1.07 -20.23 -1.78
N ALA A 11 0.46 -20.99 -0.88
CA ALA A 11 1.16 -21.97 -0.04
C ALA A 11 1.87 -23.05 -0.88
N ARG A 12 1.21 -23.61 -1.90
CA ARG A 12 1.80 -24.57 -2.86
C ARG A 12 3.02 -23.99 -3.59
N ARG A 13 3.02 -22.68 -3.81
CA ARG A 13 4.09 -21.92 -4.48
C ARG A 13 5.09 -21.30 -3.51
N GLN A 14 4.95 -21.54 -2.20
CA GLN A 14 5.76 -20.95 -1.14
C GLN A 14 5.80 -19.41 -1.19
N LEU A 15 4.68 -18.80 -1.57
CA LEU A 15 4.51 -17.35 -1.64
C LEU A 15 3.88 -16.83 -0.36
N LYS A 16 4.36 -15.68 0.12
CA LYS A 16 3.78 -14.93 1.23
C LYS A 16 3.16 -13.63 0.73
N ASP A 17 2.26 -13.06 1.53
CA ASP A 17 1.70 -11.75 1.24
C ASP A 17 2.79 -10.68 1.09
N GLY A 18 2.64 -9.85 0.06
CA GLY A 18 3.57 -8.77 -0.27
C GLY A 18 4.79 -9.22 -1.07
N GLU A 19 5.06 -10.52 -1.22
CA GLU A 19 6.16 -10.99 -2.06
C GLU A 19 5.89 -10.70 -3.53
N LEU A 20 6.94 -10.29 -4.25
CA LEU A 20 6.84 -9.97 -5.67
C LEU A 20 6.79 -11.25 -6.51
N VAL A 21 5.94 -11.24 -7.53
CA VAL A 21 5.80 -12.32 -8.50
C VAL A 21 5.84 -11.77 -9.92
N HIS A 22 6.49 -12.50 -10.81
CA HIS A 22 6.34 -12.35 -12.25
C HIS A 22 4.99 -12.93 -12.67
N VAL A 23 4.17 -12.10 -13.30
CA VAL A 23 2.92 -12.51 -13.95
C VAL A 23 3.14 -12.40 -15.44
N THR A 24 3.14 -13.53 -16.14
CA THR A 24 3.50 -13.60 -17.57
C THR A 24 2.39 -14.25 -18.37
N SER A 25 1.97 -13.61 -19.45
CA SER A 25 1.12 -14.20 -20.48
C SER A 25 1.95 -14.45 -21.75
N LYS A 26 1.33 -15.00 -22.81
CA LYS A 26 1.99 -15.09 -24.13
C LYS A 26 2.34 -13.72 -24.74
N ARG A 27 1.78 -12.63 -24.22
CA ARG A 27 1.87 -11.28 -24.81
C ARG A 27 2.76 -10.32 -24.03
N GLY A 28 2.98 -10.58 -22.75
CA GLY A 28 3.73 -9.67 -21.90
C GLY A 28 3.95 -10.22 -20.50
N ALA A 29 4.79 -9.52 -19.75
CA ALA A 29 5.09 -9.84 -18.36
C ALA A 29 5.07 -8.56 -17.53
N ILE A 30 4.60 -8.67 -16.29
CA ILE A 30 4.66 -7.61 -15.28
C ILE A 30 5.13 -8.21 -13.95
N VAL A 31 5.53 -7.35 -13.01
CA VAL A 31 5.85 -7.76 -11.63
C VAL A 31 4.83 -7.13 -10.69
N LEU A 32 4.29 -7.93 -9.78
CA LEU A 32 3.26 -7.50 -8.83
C LEU A 32 3.50 -8.11 -7.46
N PRO A 33 3.16 -7.42 -6.36
CA PRO A 33 3.03 -8.08 -5.06
C PRO A 33 1.84 -9.05 -5.06
N ALA A 34 2.06 -10.24 -4.52
CA ALA A 34 1.01 -11.24 -4.29
C ALA A 34 0.22 -10.91 -3.02
N GLN A 35 -1.09 -11.19 -3.05
CA GLN A 35 -1.99 -11.06 -1.92
C GLN A 35 -2.93 -12.27 -1.85
N GLY A 36 -2.99 -12.90 -0.69
CA GLY A 36 -3.94 -13.97 -0.39
C GLY A 36 -5.35 -13.44 -0.33
N SER A 37 -6.29 -14.14 -0.96
CA SER A 37 -7.71 -13.87 -0.83
C SER A 37 -8.52 -15.16 -0.96
N SER A 38 -9.31 -15.47 0.07
CA SER A 38 -10.25 -16.60 0.05
C SER A 38 -11.44 -16.37 -0.89
N GLU A 39 -11.62 -15.16 -1.40
CA GLU A 39 -12.64 -14.83 -2.40
C GLU A 39 -12.24 -15.30 -3.81
N ILE A 40 -10.95 -15.62 -4.01
CA ILE A 40 -10.43 -16.12 -5.28
C ILE A 40 -10.48 -17.64 -5.30
N GLY A 41 -11.08 -18.20 -6.36
CA GLY A 41 -11.11 -19.65 -6.58
C GLY A 41 -9.71 -20.24 -6.75
N MET A 42 -9.55 -21.53 -6.45
CA MET A 42 -8.29 -22.22 -6.70
C MET A 42 -7.92 -22.19 -8.19
N SER A 43 -6.64 -22.05 -8.48
CA SER A 43 -6.07 -21.88 -9.84
C SER A 43 -6.60 -20.66 -10.60
N GLN A 44 -7.18 -19.68 -9.88
CA GLN A 44 -7.55 -18.38 -10.42
C GLN A 44 -6.71 -17.28 -9.76
N CYS A 45 -6.60 -16.15 -10.44
CA CYS A 45 -6.01 -14.94 -9.89
C CYS A 45 -6.77 -13.73 -10.38
N PHE A 46 -6.73 -12.64 -9.61
CA PHE A 46 -7.39 -11.39 -9.95
C PHE A 46 -6.40 -10.22 -9.89
N ILE A 47 -6.46 -9.35 -10.90
CA ILE A 47 -5.71 -8.10 -10.96
C ILE A 47 -6.68 -7.02 -11.44
N ALA A 48 -6.73 -5.89 -10.73
CA ALA A 48 -7.55 -4.78 -11.18
C ALA A 48 -6.96 -4.15 -12.46
N MET A 49 -7.78 -4.02 -13.50
CA MET A 49 -7.32 -3.61 -14.85
C MET A 49 -6.82 -2.16 -14.96
N HIS A 50 -7.14 -1.30 -14.00
CA HIS A 50 -6.86 0.15 -14.07
C HIS A 50 -5.40 0.52 -13.81
N TRP A 51 -4.53 -0.46 -13.53
CA TRP A 51 -3.11 -0.21 -13.31
C TRP A 51 -2.33 -0.20 -14.64
N GLY A 52 -2.28 0.98 -15.25
CA GLY A 52 -1.42 1.26 -16.41
C GLY A 52 0.06 1.44 -16.05
N GLU A 53 0.91 1.55 -17.09
CA GLU A 53 2.37 1.72 -16.97
C GLU A 53 2.81 3.03 -16.28
N GLU A 54 1.87 3.96 -16.14
CA GLU A 54 2.03 5.20 -15.37
C GLU A 54 2.08 4.94 -13.85
N TYR A 55 1.45 3.86 -13.36
CA TYR A 55 1.30 3.58 -11.93
C TYR A 55 2.01 2.30 -11.48
N LEU A 56 2.19 1.37 -12.41
CA LEU A 56 2.85 0.09 -12.24
C LEU A 56 3.76 -0.16 -13.43
N SER A 57 5.06 -0.24 -13.22
CA SER A 57 6.03 -0.45 -14.29
C SER A 57 7.29 -1.12 -13.75
N GLY A 58 8.38 -0.97 -14.48
CA GLY A 58 9.68 -1.54 -14.20
C GLY A 58 10.44 -1.70 -15.52
N ARG A 59 11.47 -2.54 -15.51
CA ARG A 59 12.17 -3.00 -16.72
C ARG A 59 12.26 -4.51 -16.78
N SER A 60 12.21 -5.04 -17.99
CA SER A 60 12.51 -6.44 -18.28
C SER A 60 14.01 -6.72 -18.14
N SER A 61 14.39 -8.00 -18.19
CA SER A 61 15.81 -8.41 -18.19
C SER A 61 16.60 -7.90 -19.41
N ILE A 62 15.91 -7.50 -20.48
CA ILE A 62 16.52 -6.92 -21.69
C ILE A 62 16.46 -5.38 -21.70
N GLY A 63 16.02 -4.75 -20.60
CA GLY A 63 16.02 -3.30 -20.42
C GLY A 63 14.79 -2.57 -20.97
N GLU A 64 13.78 -3.29 -21.45
CA GLU A 64 12.55 -2.69 -21.94
C GLU A 64 11.60 -2.34 -20.80
N ARG A 65 10.91 -1.20 -20.90
CA ARG A 65 9.94 -0.77 -19.90
C ARG A 65 8.77 -1.77 -19.84
N LEU A 66 8.40 -2.19 -18.64
CA LEU A 66 7.22 -3.02 -18.42
C LEU A 66 5.95 -2.18 -18.59
N ALA A 67 5.01 -2.74 -19.36
CA ALA A 67 3.70 -2.17 -19.57
C ALA A 67 2.76 -2.43 -18.36
N GLY A 68 1.57 -1.83 -18.39
CA GLY A 68 0.54 -2.03 -17.37
C GLY A 68 -0.17 -3.38 -17.45
N VAL A 69 -1.18 -3.58 -16.60
CA VAL A 69 -1.92 -4.85 -16.48
C VAL A 69 -2.53 -5.34 -17.80
N ASN A 70 -2.99 -4.43 -18.65
CA ASN A 70 -3.55 -4.78 -19.95
C ASN A 70 -2.53 -5.38 -20.94
N ALA A 71 -1.23 -5.32 -20.67
CA ALA A 71 -0.24 -6.07 -21.45
C ALA A 71 -0.39 -7.58 -21.30
N LEU A 72 -1.08 -8.05 -20.25
CA LEU A 72 -1.39 -9.45 -20.04
C LEU A 72 -2.64 -9.90 -20.80
N THR A 73 -3.50 -8.99 -21.24
CA THR A 73 -4.84 -9.32 -21.76
C THR A 73 -4.85 -9.50 -23.28
N THR A 74 -5.93 -10.10 -23.81
CA THR A 74 -6.08 -10.37 -25.25
C THR A 74 -6.57 -9.11 -25.99
N PRO A 75 -6.08 -8.86 -27.23
CA PRO A 75 -6.61 -7.78 -28.08
C PRO A 75 -7.93 -8.16 -28.77
N ALA A 76 -8.42 -9.40 -28.58
CA ALA A 76 -9.68 -9.85 -29.17
C ALA A 76 -10.84 -8.97 -28.72
N PHE A 77 -11.80 -8.78 -29.62
CA PHE A 77 -13.02 -8.02 -29.37
C PHE A 77 -14.19 -8.66 -30.11
N CYS A 78 -15.41 -8.43 -29.61
CA CYS A 78 -16.62 -8.89 -30.28
C CYS A 78 -16.76 -8.22 -31.66
N PRO A 79 -16.91 -8.99 -32.76
CA PRO A 79 -16.97 -8.41 -34.10
C PRO A 79 -18.12 -7.43 -34.29
N ASP A 80 -19.22 -7.59 -33.55
CA ASP A 80 -20.41 -6.74 -33.65
C ASP A 80 -20.30 -5.51 -32.75
N SER A 81 -20.14 -5.70 -31.44
CA SER A 81 -20.15 -4.61 -30.46
C SER A 81 -18.81 -3.90 -30.30
N LYS A 82 -17.73 -4.47 -30.83
CA LYS A 82 -16.33 -4.05 -30.62
C LYS A 82 -15.91 -4.03 -29.14
N GLN A 83 -16.67 -4.67 -28.25
CA GLN A 83 -16.28 -4.80 -26.85
C GLN A 83 -15.07 -5.73 -26.71
N PRO A 84 -14.02 -5.32 -25.97
CA PRO A 84 -12.81 -6.11 -25.84
C PRO A 84 -12.98 -7.29 -24.86
N GLU A 85 -12.25 -8.36 -25.10
CA GLU A 85 -12.26 -9.60 -24.31
C GLU A 85 -11.35 -9.48 -23.06
N LEU A 86 -11.62 -8.48 -22.21
CA LEU A 86 -10.75 -8.13 -21.07
C LEU A 86 -11.00 -8.96 -19.79
N LYS A 87 -11.93 -9.92 -19.82
CA LYS A 87 -12.39 -10.62 -18.61
C LYS A 87 -11.57 -11.85 -18.23
N HIS A 88 -10.65 -12.31 -19.09
CA HIS A 88 -9.80 -13.45 -18.77
C HIS A 88 -8.46 -13.39 -19.50
N ALA A 89 -7.41 -13.85 -18.84
CA ALA A 89 -6.09 -14.05 -19.42
C ALA A 89 -5.44 -15.27 -18.78
N ILE A 90 -4.84 -16.13 -19.61
CA ILE A 90 -4.01 -17.24 -19.13
C ILE A 90 -2.63 -16.66 -18.77
N VAL A 91 -2.23 -16.86 -17.52
CA VAL A 91 -0.96 -16.37 -16.99
C VAL A 91 -0.19 -17.47 -16.28
N LYS A 92 1.14 -17.35 -16.31
CA LYS A 92 2.08 -18.07 -15.48
C LYS A 92 2.53 -17.13 -14.35
N ILE A 93 2.52 -17.62 -13.13
CA ILE A 93 2.99 -16.88 -11.94
C ILE A 93 4.23 -17.58 -11.38
N LEU A 94 5.31 -16.81 -11.19
CA LEU A 94 6.56 -17.26 -10.57
C LEU A 94 7.02 -16.23 -9.54
N LYS A 95 7.70 -16.67 -8.48
CA LYS A 95 8.35 -15.75 -7.52
C LYS A 95 9.37 -14.86 -8.25
N ALA A 96 9.40 -13.58 -7.92
CA ALA A 96 10.40 -12.64 -8.39
C ALA A 96 11.48 -12.50 -7.31
N GLU A 97 12.71 -12.91 -7.63
CA GLU A 97 13.87 -12.81 -6.73
C GLU A 97 14.45 -11.39 -6.75
N LEU A 98 13.78 -10.48 -6.05
CA LEU A 98 14.16 -9.07 -5.92
C LEU A 98 14.36 -8.72 -4.44
N PRO A 99 15.49 -9.15 -3.83
CA PRO A 99 15.71 -9.04 -2.39
C PRO A 99 15.91 -7.60 -1.91
N TRP A 100 16.35 -6.71 -2.79
CA TRP A 100 16.52 -5.30 -2.46
C TRP A 100 15.23 -4.55 -2.75
N THR A 101 14.69 -3.87 -1.72
CA THR A 101 13.40 -3.17 -1.81
C THR A 101 13.53 -1.70 -1.44
N LEU A 102 12.70 -0.86 -2.04
CA LEU A 102 12.63 0.57 -1.80
C LEU A 102 11.18 0.97 -1.53
N LEU A 103 10.98 1.80 -0.51
CA LEU A 103 9.74 2.49 -0.23
C LEU A 103 10.05 3.94 0.13
N ALA A 104 9.49 4.88 -0.63
CA ALA A 104 9.50 6.29 -0.30
C ALA A 104 8.05 6.79 -0.21
N VAL A 105 7.71 7.48 0.87
CA VAL A 105 6.37 8.01 1.12
C VAL A 105 6.50 9.41 1.70
N ALA A 106 5.84 10.39 1.10
CA ALA A 106 5.85 11.75 1.61
C ALA A 106 4.51 12.45 1.35
N TRP A 107 4.15 13.33 2.26
CA TRP A 107 3.21 14.40 1.99
C TRP A 107 3.93 15.47 1.17
N LEU A 108 3.24 16.00 0.15
CA LEU A 108 3.78 17.00 -0.76
C LEU A 108 2.85 18.22 -0.80
N PRO A 109 3.39 19.42 -1.07
CA PRO A 109 2.56 20.58 -1.40
C PRO A 109 1.69 20.28 -2.63
N ASP A 110 0.42 20.67 -2.60
CA ASP A 110 -0.56 20.35 -3.64
C ASP A 110 -0.12 20.84 -5.03
N GLU A 111 0.54 21.99 -5.10
CA GLU A 111 1.06 22.58 -6.34
C GLU A 111 2.19 21.76 -6.98
N SER A 112 2.87 20.91 -6.20
CA SER A 112 4.06 20.15 -6.63
C SER A 112 3.84 18.64 -6.62
N ALA A 113 2.74 18.15 -6.03
CA ALA A 113 2.49 16.72 -5.87
C ALA A 113 2.42 15.98 -7.22
N LEU A 114 1.73 16.56 -8.21
CA LEU A 114 1.59 15.96 -9.54
C LEU A 114 2.93 15.93 -10.30
N SER A 115 3.65 17.05 -10.32
CA SER A 115 4.94 17.13 -11.02
C SER A 115 5.99 16.21 -10.38
N THR A 116 5.97 16.09 -9.06
CA THR A 116 6.79 15.12 -8.32
C THR A 116 6.44 13.68 -8.69
N ALA A 117 5.16 13.32 -8.71
CA ALA A 117 4.71 12.00 -9.13
C ALA A 117 5.14 11.68 -10.56
N GLN A 118 4.98 12.63 -11.50
CA GLN A 118 5.43 12.49 -12.88
C GLN A 118 6.94 12.27 -12.98
N ALA A 119 7.75 13.05 -12.25
CA ALA A 119 9.20 12.88 -12.21
C ALA A 119 9.59 11.50 -11.65
N LEU A 120 8.96 11.03 -10.58
CA LEU A 120 9.19 9.69 -10.02
C LEU A 120 8.82 8.58 -11.03
N ARG A 121 7.75 8.75 -11.81
CA ARG A 121 7.33 7.78 -12.83
C ARG A 121 8.34 7.60 -13.95
N THR A 122 9.12 8.63 -14.26
CA THR A 122 10.25 8.51 -15.22
C THR A 122 11.33 7.56 -14.68
N LEU A 123 11.56 7.57 -13.36
CA LEU A 123 12.55 6.72 -12.70
C LEU A 123 12.11 5.26 -12.55
N MET A 124 10.83 4.94 -12.77
CA MET A 124 10.34 3.56 -12.64
C MET A 124 11.06 2.58 -13.56
N ALA A 125 11.53 3.03 -14.74
CA ALA A 125 12.26 2.19 -15.68
C ALA A 125 13.67 1.81 -15.20
N GLU A 126 14.16 2.41 -14.11
CA GLU A 126 15.45 2.06 -13.50
C GLU A 126 15.39 0.79 -12.64
N PHE A 127 14.19 0.28 -12.37
CA PHE A 127 13.95 -0.84 -11.47
C PHE A 127 13.26 -2.00 -12.18
N PRO A 128 13.59 -3.27 -11.87
CA PRO A 128 12.80 -4.42 -12.31
C PRO A 128 11.31 -4.34 -11.93
N PHE A 129 11.01 -3.75 -10.77
CA PHE A 129 9.65 -3.46 -10.32
C PHE A 129 9.59 -2.04 -9.76
N ALA A 130 8.58 -1.28 -10.16
CA ALA A 130 8.24 -0.02 -9.52
C ALA A 130 6.73 0.28 -9.54
N SER A 131 6.26 1.00 -8.53
CA SER A 131 4.91 1.54 -8.43
C SER A 131 4.94 2.95 -7.89
N CYS A 132 4.19 3.87 -8.50
CA CYS A 132 4.06 5.24 -8.05
C CYS A 132 2.58 5.62 -8.00
N VAL A 133 2.06 5.85 -6.79
CA VAL A 133 0.63 6.11 -6.56
C VAL A 133 0.43 7.30 -5.61
N PRO A 134 -0.60 8.12 -5.83
CA PRO A 134 -0.99 9.11 -4.84
C PRO A 134 -1.64 8.43 -3.63
N PHE A 135 -1.57 9.08 -2.48
CA PHE A 135 -2.39 8.77 -1.31
C PHE A 135 -2.89 10.08 -0.68
N GLY A 136 -3.99 10.00 0.06
CA GLY A 136 -4.57 11.14 0.74
C GLY A 136 -4.71 10.91 2.24
N ALA A 137 -4.93 11.97 3.00
CA ALA A 137 -5.37 11.85 4.38
C ALA A 137 -6.80 11.28 4.39
N GLY A 138 -7.01 10.14 5.06
CA GLY A 138 -8.35 9.58 5.21
C GLY A 138 -9.23 10.53 6.02
N GLY A 139 -10.51 10.65 5.64
CA GLY A 139 -11.47 11.45 6.42
C GLY A 139 -11.65 12.90 5.98
N ALA A 140 -11.31 13.27 4.73
CA ALA A 140 -11.66 14.57 4.15
C ALA A 140 -13.16 14.92 4.29
N LEU A 141 -14.04 13.90 4.27
CA LEU A 141 -15.48 14.05 4.51
C LEU A 141 -15.87 14.20 5.99
N ALA A 142 -14.95 13.97 6.93
CA ALA A 142 -15.11 14.26 8.34
C ALA A 142 -14.61 15.69 8.60
N GLY A 143 -15.49 16.67 8.36
CA GLY A 143 -15.19 18.10 8.35
C GLY A 143 -14.27 18.56 9.50
N GLY A 144 -13.00 18.78 9.18
CA GLY A 144 -11.99 19.29 10.12
C GLY A 144 -10.55 18.88 9.79
N ALA A 145 -10.32 17.79 9.05
CA ALA A 145 -8.98 17.41 8.62
C ALA A 145 -8.56 18.17 7.36
N THR A 146 -7.37 18.78 7.37
CA THR A 146 -6.78 19.39 6.17
C THR A 146 -6.54 18.29 5.15
N GLU A 147 -7.06 18.45 3.94
CA GLU A 147 -6.72 17.57 2.83
C GLU A 147 -5.22 17.66 2.58
N ARG A 148 -4.58 16.51 2.43
CA ARG A 148 -3.15 16.42 2.13
C ARG A 148 -2.97 15.49 0.95
N THR A 149 -2.16 15.91 -0.01
CA THR A 149 -1.75 15.07 -1.12
C THR A 149 -0.40 14.44 -0.81
N GLY A 150 -0.32 13.13 -0.90
CA GLY A 150 0.91 12.39 -0.71
C GLY A 150 1.24 11.52 -1.92
N VAL A 151 2.52 11.17 -2.06
CA VAL A 151 2.99 10.23 -3.08
C VAL A 151 3.70 9.06 -2.41
N LEU A 152 3.37 7.85 -2.86
CA LEU A 152 4.02 6.61 -2.48
C LEU A 152 4.74 6.05 -3.69
N PHE A 153 6.06 5.92 -3.58
CA PHE A 153 6.92 5.28 -4.55
C PHE A 153 7.48 3.99 -3.96
N ARG A 154 7.24 2.87 -4.64
CA ARG A 154 7.81 1.57 -4.28
C ARG A 154 8.65 1.07 -5.44
N ALA A 155 9.79 0.45 -5.14
CA ALA A 155 10.56 -0.26 -6.13
C ALA A 155 11.25 -1.50 -5.55
N ALA A 156 11.74 -2.38 -6.42
CA ALA A 156 12.57 -3.50 -6.04
C ALA A 156 13.57 -3.86 -7.14
N ALA A 157 14.71 -4.41 -6.74
CA ALA A 157 15.82 -4.78 -7.60
C ALA A 157 16.54 -6.03 -7.09
N ASP A 158 17.38 -6.61 -7.94
CA ASP A 158 18.27 -7.73 -7.61
C ASP A 158 19.36 -7.33 -6.60
N ALA A 159 19.82 -6.08 -6.66
CA ALA A 159 20.83 -5.52 -5.78
C ALA A 159 20.58 -4.02 -5.52
N ALA A 160 21.38 -3.42 -4.63
CA ALA A 160 21.30 -2.00 -4.34
C ALA A 160 21.57 -1.15 -5.58
N VAL A 161 20.69 -0.17 -5.83
CA VAL A 161 20.85 0.80 -6.93
C VAL A 161 21.85 1.89 -6.58
N SER A 162 22.23 2.71 -7.56
CA SER A 162 23.21 3.77 -7.36
C SER A 162 22.76 4.83 -6.35
N ASP A 163 23.72 5.37 -5.60
CA ASP A 163 23.47 6.46 -4.65
C ASP A 163 22.90 7.71 -5.34
N ALA A 164 23.28 7.96 -6.59
CA ALA A 164 22.75 9.06 -7.39
C ALA A 164 21.23 8.91 -7.63
N LEU A 165 20.77 7.69 -7.93
CA LEU A 165 19.34 7.42 -8.12
C LEU A 165 18.57 7.59 -6.80
N LEU A 166 19.10 7.07 -5.69
CA LEU A 166 18.50 7.22 -4.37
C LEU A 166 18.43 8.70 -3.95
N GLN A 167 19.49 9.46 -4.17
CA GLN A 167 19.53 10.90 -3.90
C GLN A 167 18.49 11.65 -4.73
N ARG A 168 18.29 11.29 -6.01
CA ARG A 168 17.28 11.91 -6.86
C ARG A 168 15.87 11.67 -6.34
N ILE A 169 15.58 10.45 -5.87
CA ILE A 169 14.29 10.12 -5.24
C ILE A 169 14.12 10.92 -3.94
N GLU A 170 15.14 10.99 -3.08
CA GLU A 170 15.09 11.79 -1.84
C GLU A 170 14.79 13.26 -2.12
N THR A 171 15.42 13.86 -3.14
CA THR A 171 15.19 15.25 -3.54
C THR A 171 13.74 15.45 -3.98
N LEU A 172 13.23 14.58 -4.87
CA LEU A 172 11.84 14.65 -5.33
C LEU A 172 10.84 14.51 -4.18
N MET A 173 11.15 13.65 -3.21
CA MET A 173 10.29 13.40 -2.04
C MET A 173 10.45 14.45 -0.93
N GLY A 174 11.24 15.51 -1.15
CA GLY A 174 11.46 16.57 -0.16
C GLY A 174 12.23 16.11 1.08
N LEU A 175 13.03 15.06 0.96
CA LEU A 175 13.78 14.44 2.06
C LEU A 175 15.22 15.00 2.19
N THR A 176 15.62 15.96 1.35
CA THR A 176 16.95 16.60 1.41
C THR A 176 17.00 17.84 2.30
N ALA A 177 15.98 18.02 3.14
CA ALA A 177 15.89 19.16 4.04
C ALA A 177 16.71 18.95 5.33
N PRO A 178 17.12 20.04 6.02
CA PRO A 178 17.95 19.96 7.24
C PRO A 178 17.31 19.21 8.41
N ASP A 179 15.98 19.13 8.41
CA ASP A 179 15.12 18.43 9.37
C ASP A 179 14.96 16.92 9.06
N THR A 180 15.79 16.37 8.16
CA THR A 180 15.76 14.96 7.77
C THR A 180 16.83 14.14 8.48
N LEU A 181 16.39 13.16 9.27
CA LEU A 181 17.24 12.13 9.85
C LEU A 181 17.68 11.14 8.76
N ARG A 182 18.97 10.74 8.76
CA ARG A 182 19.56 9.92 7.70
C ARG A 182 20.42 8.79 8.26
N TYR A 183 20.37 7.64 7.61
CA TYR A 183 21.26 6.51 7.83
C TYR A 183 21.59 5.85 6.49
N ALA A 184 22.85 5.51 6.28
CA ALA A 184 23.31 4.80 5.10
C ALA A 184 24.34 3.75 5.50
N ASP A 185 24.19 2.54 4.95
CA ASP A 185 25.14 1.46 5.06
C ASP A 185 25.29 0.80 3.69
N ALA A 186 26.29 1.30 2.95
CA ALA A 186 26.58 0.83 1.59
C ALA A 186 26.99 -0.65 1.56
N ARG A 187 27.56 -1.19 2.64
CA ARG A 187 27.98 -2.61 2.69
C ARG A 187 26.78 -3.54 2.67
N HIS A 188 25.68 -3.13 3.31
CA HIS A 188 24.43 -3.90 3.35
C HIS A 188 23.35 -3.36 2.40
N GLY A 189 23.69 -2.38 1.54
CA GLY A 189 22.75 -1.77 0.60
C GLY A 189 21.60 -0.99 1.26
N GLN A 190 21.78 -0.53 2.49
CA GLN A 190 20.74 0.12 3.28
C GLN A 190 20.82 1.64 3.13
N ARG A 191 19.67 2.28 2.92
CA ARG A 191 19.55 3.74 2.96
C ARG A 191 18.22 4.15 3.55
N ARG A 192 18.24 5.09 4.50
CA ARG A 192 17.06 5.52 5.24
C ARG A 192 17.07 7.03 5.41
N ALA A 193 15.92 7.63 5.18
CA ALA A 193 15.67 9.03 5.44
C ALA A 193 14.31 9.18 6.11
N ALA A 194 14.19 10.06 7.11
CA ALA A 194 12.94 10.36 7.79
C ALA A 194 12.89 11.84 8.14
N ARG A 195 11.97 12.59 7.51
CA ARG A 195 11.82 14.03 7.69
C ARG A 195 10.83 14.33 8.80
N LEU A 196 11.28 15.07 9.82
CA LEU A 196 10.49 15.42 10.99
C LEU A 196 10.27 16.94 11.05
N VAL A 197 9.04 17.38 10.81
CA VAL A 197 8.69 18.80 10.87
C VAL A 197 7.95 19.11 12.16
N ARG A 198 8.39 20.15 12.85
CA ARG A 198 7.70 20.69 14.02
C ARG A 198 6.51 21.53 13.58
N THR A 199 5.31 21.16 14.02
CA THR A 199 4.11 21.97 13.83
C THR A 199 4.00 22.97 14.98
N GLY A 200 3.80 24.26 14.67
CA GLY A 200 3.80 25.37 15.64
C GLY A 200 2.59 25.45 16.60
N GLY A 201 1.95 24.32 16.92
CA GLY A 201 0.85 24.24 17.88
C GLY A 201 1.31 23.96 19.32
N GLU A 202 0.37 23.96 20.26
CA GLU A 202 0.61 23.57 21.66
C GLU A 202 1.25 22.17 21.72
N GLY A 203 2.45 22.09 22.32
CA GLY A 203 3.20 20.84 22.49
C GLY A 203 4.54 20.74 21.74
N ASN A 204 4.83 21.64 20.78
CA ASN A 204 6.09 21.63 20.00
C ASN A 204 6.45 20.23 19.47
N GLU A 205 5.45 19.52 18.95
CA GLU A 205 5.62 18.16 18.46
C GLU A 205 6.13 18.15 17.01
N ALA A 206 7.04 17.21 16.72
CA ALA A 206 7.49 16.90 15.37
C ALA A 206 6.78 15.65 14.83
N ARG A 207 6.22 15.80 13.63
CA ARG A 207 5.50 14.76 12.90
C ARG A 207 6.29 14.37 11.65
N LEU A 208 6.07 13.16 11.16
CA LEU A 208 6.68 12.74 9.90
C LEU A 208 6.02 13.47 8.74
N GLU A 209 6.84 14.03 7.86
CA GLU A 209 6.41 14.61 6.58
C GLU A 209 6.75 13.72 5.40
N GLY A 210 7.77 12.88 5.56
CA GLY A 210 8.08 11.82 4.61
C GLY A 210 9.21 10.93 5.09
N PHE A 211 9.37 9.79 4.44
CA PHE A 211 10.45 8.87 4.70
C PHE A 211 10.83 8.08 3.44
N LEU A 212 12.04 7.52 3.47
CA LEU A 212 12.54 6.58 2.49
C LEU A 212 13.22 5.42 3.23
N LEU A 213 12.89 4.19 2.83
CA LEU A 213 13.51 2.94 3.26
C LEU A 213 14.05 2.24 2.01
N ALA A 214 15.34 1.93 1.97
CA ALA A 214 15.99 1.20 0.89
C ALA A 214 16.80 0.04 1.45
N GLY A 215 16.80 -1.08 0.72
CA GLY A 215 17.34 -2.37 1.10
C GLY A 215 16.35 -3.19 1.92
N ASP A 216 15.94 -2.67 3.08
CA ASP A 216 14.94 -3.30 3.96
C ASP A 216 13.74 -2.37 4.18
N THR A 217 12.59 -2.72 3.63
CA THR A 217 11.34 -1.95 3.79
C THR A 217 10.40 -2.53 4.86
N ARG A 218 10.83 -3.51 5.67
CA ARG A 218 9.94 -4.19 6.65
C ARG A 218 9.35 -3.27 7.72
N ALA A 219 9.98 -2.12 7.97
CA ALA A 219 9.47 -1.09 8.87
C ALA A 219 8.26 -0.30 8.31
N GLU A 220 7.85 -0.56 7.06
CA GLU A 220 6.77 0.14 6.37
C GLU A 220 5.51 0.27 7.23
N ALA A 221 5.02 -0.83 7.82
CA ALA A 221 3.71 -0.88 8.44
C ALA A 221 3.54 0.18 9.55
N TRP A 222 4.54 0.31 10.43
CA TRP A 222 4.47 1.23 11.56
C TRP A 222 4.92 2.65 11.19
N ILE A 223 5.94 2.83 10.35
CA ILE A 223 6.40 4.18 9.92
C ILE A 223 5.32 4.85 9.06
N ARG A 224 4.68 4.09 8.16
CA ARG A 224 3.58 4.60 7.35
C ARG A 224 2.38 4.99 8.20
N THR A 225 2.11 4.26 9.30
CA THR A 225 1.07 4.63 10.26
C THR A 225 1.39 5.98 10.92
N LEU A 226 2.62 6.19 11.40
CA LEU A 226 3.04 7.48 11.95
C LEU A 226 2.84 8.64 10.95
N LEU A 227 3.18 8.43 9.68
CA LEU A 227 3.03 9.43 8.62
C LEU A 227 1.55 9.73 8.28
N GLN A 228 0.76 8.68 8.04
CA GLN A 228 -0.62 8.84 7.53
C GLN A 228 -1.60 9.28 8.62
N ASP A 229 -1.37 8.85 9.86
CA ASP A 229 -2.19 9.21 11.03
C ASP A 229 -1.67 10.49 11.69
N GLN A 230 -0.59 11.04 11.15
CA GLN A 230 0.08 12.25 11.63
C GLN A 230 0.47 12.15 13.11
N LEU A 231 0.88 10.98 13.59
CA LEU A 231 1.20 10.78 15.01
C LEU A 231 2.51 11.49 15.39
N PRO A 232 2.66 11.93 16.66
CA PRO A 232 3.91 12.49 17.13
C PRO A 232 5.06 11.49 16.98
N ALA A 233 6.09 11.88 16.22
CA ALA A 233 7.15 10.98 15.80
C ALA A 233 8.52 11.31 16.44
N GLN A 234 8.66 12.48 17.08
CA GLN A 234 9.93 12.93 17.68
C GLN A 234 10.53 11.91 18.67
N ARG A 235 9.68 11.18 19.41
CA ARG A 235 10.09 10.24 20.45
C ARG A 235 10.84 9.02 19.91
N PHE A 236 10.63 8.69 18.63
CA PHE A 236 11.25 7.53 18.02
C PHE A 236 12.68 7.84 17.55
N GLY A 237 12.96 9.07 17.11
CA GLY A 237 14.30 9.53 16.71
C GLY A 237 15.04 8.49 15.85
N ARG A 238 16.16 7.97 16.36
CA ARG A 238 16.99 6.94 15.68
C ARG A 238 16.24 5.64 15.35
N GLN A 239 15.16 5.30 16.05
CA GLN A 239 14.38 4.09 15.80
C GLN A 239 13.70 4.12 14.43
N LEU A 240 13.39 5.31 13.90
CA LEU A 240 12.91 5.50 12.52
C LEU A 240 13.94 5.03 11.47
N LEU A 241 15.22 5.02 11.83
CA LEU A 241 16.32 4.64 10.96
C LEU A 241 16.79 3.19 11.16
N ARG A 242 16.18 2.43 12.09
CA ARG A 242 16.61 1.06 12.39
C ARG A 242 16.01 0.05 11.39
N PRO A 243 16.81 -0.86 10.80
CA PRO A 243 16.27 -1.95 9.98
C PRO A 243 15.51 -3.00 10.79
N GLY A 244 14.61 -3.72 10.11
CA GLY A 244 13.69 -4.69 10.71
C GLY A 244 12.22 -4.25 10.69
N SER A 245 11.37 -5.15 11.19
CA SER A 245 9.90 -5.01 11.28
C SER A 245 9.42 -4.52 12.65
N ASP A 246 10.27 -4.54 13.67
CA ASP A 246 9.85 -4.34 15.06
C ASP A 246 9.38 -2.89 15.27
N ALA A 247 8.08 -2.73 15.48
CA ALA A 247 7.49 -1.44 15.83
C ALA A 247 7.87 -1.10 17.29
N PRO A 248 8.26 0.16 17.58
CA PRO A 248 8.41 0.62 18.95
C PRO A 248 7.11 0.52 19.75
N ALA A 249 7.22 0.39 21.07
CA ALA A 249 6.05 0.34 21.95
C ALA A 249 5.13 1.57 21.74
N GLY A 250 3.83 1.29 21.60
CA GLY A 250 2.80 2.32 21.43
C GLY A 250 2.64 2.85 19.99
N VAL A 251 2.99 2.05 18.97
CA VAL A 251 2.57 2.27 17.57
C VAL A 251 1.95 0.99 17.05
N ALA A 252 0.62 0.94 16.99
CA ALA A 252 -0.09 -0.14 16.31
C ALA A 252 -0.22 0.19 14.81
N PRO A 253 -0.11 -0.80 13.90
CA PRO A 253 -0.36 -0.58 12.48
C PRO A 253 -1.81 -0.13 12.22
N ARG A 254 -2.02 0.81 11.28
CA ARG A 254 -3.35 1.32 10.88
C ARG A 254 -4.31 0.25 10.31
N GLY A 255 -3.79 -0.88 9.84
CA GLY A 255 -4.59 -1.90 9.13
C GLY A 255 -5.07 -1.45 7.74
N LYS A 256 -5.88 -2.30 7.07
CA LYS A 256 -6.43 -2.01 5.73
C LYS A 256 -7.53 -0.96 5.81
N THR A 257 -7.57 -0.01 4.88
CA THR A 257 -8.74 0.88 4.73
C THR A 257 -9.93 0.09 4.19
N ILE A 258 -11.04 0.10 4.92
CA ILE A 258 -12.29 -0.57 4.55
C ILE A 258 -13.28 0.44 3.94
N CYS A 259 -13.40 1.64 4.52
CA CYS A 259 -14.25 2.70 3.98
C CYS A 259 -13.40 3.87 3.48
N SER A 260 -13.24 4.00 2.15
CA SER A 260 -12.47 5.10 1.55
C SER A 260 -13.10 6.48 1.77
N CYS A 261 -14.44 6.58 1.86
CA CYS A 261 -15.12 7.87 2.05
C CYS A 261 -14.69 8.57 3.35
N PHE A 262 -14.71 7.84 4.45
CA PHE A 262 -14.40 8.37 5.77
C PHE A 262 -13.03 7.93 6.29
N GLY A 263 -12.24 7.24 5.45
CA GLY A 263 -10.90 6.75 5.81
C GLY A 263 -10.88 5.68 6.91
N VAL A 264 -12.00 4.97 7.13
CA VAL A 264 -12.15 4.01 8.23
C VAL A 264 -11.38 2.71 7.92
N THR A 265 -10.63 2.24 8.90
CA THR A 265 -9.75 1.07 8.78
C THR A 265 -10.32 -0.16 9.47
N GLU A 266 -9.78 -1.31 9.08
CA GLU A 266 -10.09 -2.61 9.66
C GLU A 266 -9.85 -2.63 11.17
N THR A 267 -8.74 -2.04 11.65
CA THR A 267 -8.43 -1.96 13.08
C THR A 267 -9.43 -1.10 13.84
N ALA A 268 -9.77 0.08 13.32
CA ALA A 268 -10.78 0.96 13.92
C ALA A 268 -12.16 0.28 13.98
N ILE A 269 -12.51 -0.51 12.96
CA ILE A 269 -13.74 -1.31 12.95
C ILE A 269 -13.68 -2.40 14.01
N ALA A 270 -12.57 -3.16 14.09
CA ALA A 270 -12.41 -4.23 15.07
C ALA A 270 -12.47 -3.69 16.52
N GLU A 271 -11.78 -2.59 16.80
CA GLU A 271 -11.81 -1.89 18.08
C GLU A 271 -13.23 -1.45 18.44
N GLN A 272 -13.95 -0.81 17.50
CA GLN A 272 -15.32 -0.39 17.75
C GLN A 272 -16.26 -1.59 17.96
N LEU A 273 -16.10 -2.68 17.19
CA LEU A 273 -16.92 -3.89 17.29
C LEU A 273 -16.69 -4.66 18.59
N ALA A 274 -15.50 -4.56 19.19
CA ALA A 274 -15.20 -5.15 20.50
C ALA A 274 -16.06 -4.56 21.63
N HIS A 275 -16.58 -3.34 21.43
CA HIS A 275 -17.47 -2.66 22.38
C HIS A 275 -18.95 -2.75 22.00
N CYS A 276 -19.29 -3.38 20.86
CA CYS A 276 -20.66 -3.47 20.36
C CYS A 276 -21.33 -4.79 20.77
N THR A 277 -22.49 -4.70 21.42
CA THR A 277 -23.35 -5.84 21.78
C THR A 277 -24.64 -5.85 20.96
N GLY A 278 -25.34 -6.99 20.92
CA GLY A 278 -26.64 -7.13 20.26
C GLY A 278 -26.58 -7.90 18.95
N THR A 279 -27.65 -7.83 18.18
CA THR A 279 -27.77 -8.50 16.87
C THR A 279 -26.82 -7.90 15.83
N ASP A 280 -26.53 -8.63 14.75
CA ASP A 280 -25.72 -8.14 13.63
C ASP A 280 -26.18 -6.76 13.12
N ARG A 281 -27.50 -6.56 13.05
CA ARG A 281 -28.08 -5.31 12.56
C ARG A 281 -27.85 -4.14 13.52
N GLU A 282 -27.99 -4.38 14.83
CA GLU A 282 -27.74 -3.36 15.85
C GLU A 282 -26.25 -3.01 15.92
N ARG A 283 -25.37 -4.02 15.93
CA ARG A 283 -23.92 -3.82 15.94
C ARG A 283 -23.45 -3.05 14.70
N LEU A 284 -23.99 -3.38 13.52
CA LEU A 284 -23.72 -2.61 12.31
C LEU A 284 -24.20 -1.16 12.44
N ALA A 285 -25.42 -0.92 12.94
CA ALA A 285 -25.93 0.43 13.13
C ALA A 285 -25.07 1.26 14.11
N THR A 286 -24.62 0.66 15.22
CA THR A 286 -23.70 1.29 16.17
C THR A 286 -22.36 1.63 15.51
N LEU A 287 -21.79 0.70 14.73
CA LEU A 287 -20.55 0.92 13.99
C LEU A 287 -20.68 2.07 12.97
N GLN A 288 -21.78 2.11 12.23
CA GLN A 288 -22.07 3.17 11.25
C GLN A 288 -22.30 4.52 11.95
N GLY A 289 -22.95 4.54 13.11
CA GLY A 289 -23.13 5.76 13.91
C GLY A 289 -21.81 6.33 14.42
N ALA A 290 -20.90 5.47 14.89
CA ALA A 290 -19.62 5.88 15.44
C ALA A 290 -18.61 6.29 14.36
N LEU A 291 -18.41 5.45 13.34
CA LEU A 291 -17.33 5.63 12.35
C LEU A 291 -17.82 6.23 11.02
N LYS A 292 -19.12 6.42 10.84
CA LYS A 292 -19.77 6.85 9.58
C LYS A 292 -19.52 5.93 8.38
N CYS A 293 -18.82 4.80 8.54
CA CYS A 293 -18.59 3.86 7.45
C CYS A 293 -19.92 3.34 6.87
N GLY A 294 -19.99 3.13 5.56
CA GLY A 294 -21.19 2.60 4.90
C GLY A 294 -22.38 3.57 4.79
N THR A 295 -22.28 4.83 5.24
CA THR A 295 -23.38 5.81 5.17
C THR A 295 -23.32 6.77 3.97
N ASN A 296 -22.23 6.75 3.19
CA ASN A 296 -22.06 7.61 2.01
C ASN A 296 -22.26 6.84 0.68
N CYS A 297 -21.21 6.20 0.14
CA CYS A 297 -21.32 5.47 -1.14
C CYS A 297 -21.76 3.99 -1.00
N GLY A 298 -21.82 3.45 0.22
CA GLY A 298 -22.22 2.07 0.50
C GLY A 298 -21.27 0.95 0.05
N SER A 299 -20.16 1.25 -0.63
CA SER A 299 -19.25 0.21 -1.20
C SER A 299 -18.63 -0.74 -0.18
N CYS A 300 -18.48 -0.28 1.07
CA CYS A 300 -17.91 -1.06 2.16
C CYS A 300 -18.94 -1.91 2.92
N ILE A 301 -20.25 -1.78 2.63
CA ILE A 301 -21.31 -2.48 3.40
C ILE A 301 -21.13 -4.01 3.39
N PRO A 302 -20.85 -4.68 2.26
CA PRO A 302 -20.68 -6.14 2.26
C PRO A 302 -19.52 -6.60 3.17
N GLU A 303 -18.42 -5.85 3.14
CA GLU A 303 -17.25 -6.08 3.97
C GLU A 303 -17.57 -5.88 5.46
N LEU A 304 -18.25 -4.78 5.79
CA LEU A 304 -18.68 -4.46 7.16
C LEU A 304 -19.59 -5.55 7.72
N GLN A 305 -20.55 -6.04 6.94
CA GLN A 305 -21.43 -7.14 7.33
C GLN A 305 -20.65 -8.42 7.61
N ARG A 306 -19.62 -8.73 6.81
CA ARG A 306 -18.75 -9.88 7.04
C ARG A 306 -17.97 -9.75 8.34
N MET A 307 -17.40 -8.58 8.61
CA MET A 307 -16.66 -8.29 9.85
C MET A 307 -17.54 -8.34 11.10
N VAL A 308 -18.77 -7.82 11.03
CA VAL A 308 -19.75 -7.90 12.12
C VAL A 308 -20.05 -9.36 12.47
N ARG A 309 -20.33 -10.20 11.46
CA ARG A 309 -20.59 -11.63 11.65
C ARG A 309 -19.39 -12.36 12.23
N ALA A 310 -18.19 -12.10 11.70
CA ALA A 310 -16.97 -12.74 12.14
C ALA A 310 -16.55 -12.35 13.58
N SER A 311 -16.98 -11.18 14.06
CA SER A 311 -16.68 -10.68 15.40
C SER A 311 -17.80 -10.92 16.41
N ALA A 312 -18.85 -11.66 16.03
CA ALA A 312 -19.89 -12.03 16.99
C ALA A 312 -19.28 -12.91 18.10
N PRO A 313 -19.54 -12.63 19.38
CA PRO A 313 -19.17 -13.57 20.44
C PRO A 313 -19.83 -14.90 20.12
N GLU A 314 -19.10 -16.02 20.26
CA GLU A 314 -19.69 -17.36 20.21
C GLU A 314 -20.90 -17.35 21.17
N THR A 315 -22.09 -17.43 20.59
CA THR A 315 -23.30 -17.64 21.37
C THR A 315 -23.10 -18.97 22.06
N ALA A 316 -22.94 -18.95 23.39
CA ALA A 316 -23.01 -20.14 24.22
C ALA A 316 -24.24 -20.93 23.75
N GLU A 317 -24.02 -22.11 23.19
CA GLU A 317 -25.07 -23.07 22.92
C GLU A 317 -25.83 -23.27 24.23
N VAL A 318 -27.04 -22.71 24.31
CA VAL A 318 -28.02 -23.17 25.28
C VAL A 318 -28.46 -24.53 24.75
N ALA A 319 -27.76 -25.57 25.21
CA ALA A 319 -28.15 -26.95 24.97
C ALA A 319 -29.56 -27.18 25.54
N PRO A 320 -30.45 -27.88 24.81
CA PRO A 320 -31.77 -28.25 25.31
C PRO A 320 -31.69 -29.25 26.48
#